data_AF-A0A0J7IJ22-F1
#
_entry.id   AF-A0A0J7IJ22-F1
#
_cell.length_a   1.000
_cell.length_b   1.000
_cell.length_c   1.000
_cell.angle_alpha   90.00
_cell.angle_beta   90.00
_cell.angle_gamma   90.00
#
_symmetry.space_group_name_H-M   'P 1'
#
loop_
_entity.id
_entity.type
_entity.pdbx_description
1 polymer ?
#
loop_
_entity_poly.entity_id
_entity_poly.type
_entity_poly.pdbx_seq_one_letter_code
_entity_poly.pdbx_strand_id
1 'polypeptide(L)'
;MKKLFITLFLPLFVLCFCQKVELKSVTDSSQVFKGEIAGMPVTIQLYFSGIADCSLYQYFVDGWYYYDKYQKKIPLIGVYDYGKLSLYNFGSKQKLNSNVLKEQITSPQKVEKTAEIAEALSPKESIVFDKDNPKENTISGSFYLDKKVQPSKLFTGNNMIYRYNNYLILPNNKRINTFDFINKHGGNKLLSYASGENGNRILLYFEHSSNFNACGRCGASEGEKGYRILYFTKDWNYKNYEEFLTESCLENIYDTQKIKSKDPETVQLKIKKTQSAPGYTLTVDKKNASVTKSK
;
A
#
# COMPACT_ATOMS: atom_id res chain seq x y z
N MET A 1 33.01 51.10 -39.04
CA MET A 1 32.76 49.63 -38.98
C MET A 1 33.39 49.08 -37.70
N LYS A 2 32.68 48.14 -37.05
CA LYS A 2 33.01 47.40 -35.81
C LYS A 2 32.74 48.16 -34.51
N LYS A 3 32.02 47.64 -33.52
CA LYS A 3 30.98 46.61 -33.40
C LYS A 3 30.43 46.83 -31.98
N LEU A 4 29.15 47.21 -31.84
CA LEU A 4 28.47 47.23 -30.53
C LEU A 4 28.42 45.79 -30.00
N PHE A 5 29.11 45.51 -28.91
CA PHE A 5 28.80 44.35 -28.08
C PHE A 5 27.74 44.78 -27.06
N ILE A 6 26.48 44.70 -27.47
CA ILE A 6 25.37 44.66 -26.53
C ILE A 6 25.46 43.28 -25.90
N THR A 7 26.02 43.22 -24.70
CA THR A 7 25.91 42.09 -23.79
C THR A 7 24.43 41.92 -23.47
N LEU A 8 23.80 41.05 -24.25
CA LEU A 8 22.48 40.52 -24.02
C LEU A 8 22.52 39.81 -22.66
N PHE A 9 22.23 40.54 -21.58
CA PHE A 9 21.74 39.96 -20.34
C PHE A 9 20.42 39.26 -20.71
N LEU A 10 20.51 38.03 -21.23
CA LEU A 10 19.44 37.09 -20.97
C LEU A 10 19.38 37.03 -19.45
N PRO A 11 18.28 37.45 -18.79
CA PRO A 11 18.02 36.84 -17.52
C PRO A 11 17.90 35.36 -17.88
N LEU A 12 18.86 34.57 -17.40
CA LEU A 12 18.55 33.21 -16.98
C LEU A 12 17.33 33.39 -16.08
N PHE A 13 16.13 33.32 -16.69
CA PHE A 13 14.96 32.73 -16.09
C PHE A 13 15.44 31.34 -15.70
N VAL A 14 16.19 31.28 -14.60
CA VAL A 14 16.23 30.14 -13.72
C VAL A 14 14.76 29.93 -13.47
N LEU A 15 14.27 28.93 -14.18
CA LEU A 15 12.94 28.41 -14.05
C LEU A 15 12.80 28.11 -12.56
N CYS A 16 12.27 29.08 -11.80
CA CYS A 16 11.55 28.85 -10.57
C CYS A 16 10.29 28.06 -10.97
N PHE A 17 10.49 26.86 -11.50
CA PHE A 17 9.51 25.80 -11.41
C PHE A 17 9.41 25.53 -9.92
N CYS A 18 8.56 26.31 -9.27
CA CYS A 18 8.00 25.98 -7.98
C CYS A 18 7.33 24.63 -8.21
N GLN A 19 8.05 23.56 -7.89
CA GLN A 19 7.64 22.21 -8.23
C GLN A 19 6.30 21.94 -7.57
N LYS A 20 5.29 21.66 -8.40
CA LYS A 20 3.93 21.41 -7.93
C LYS A 20 3.92 20.10 -7.14
N VAL A 21 3.14 20.06 -6.08
CA VAL A 21 2.85 18.79 -5.40
C VAL A 21 2.07 17.90 -6.38
N GLU A 22 2.54 16.67 -6.56
CA GLU A 22 1.88 15.65 -7.37
C GLU A 22 1.60 14.40 -6.53
N LEU A 23 0.54 13.67 -6.88
CA LEU A 23 0.27 12.33 -6.37
C LEU A 23 0.30 11.34 -7.53
N LYS A 24 1.18 10.35 -7.46
CA LYS A 24 1.25 9.24 -8.43
C LYS A 24 0.86 7.93 -7.76
N SER A 25 -0.24 7.35 -8.21
CA SER A 25 -0.69 6.03 -7.77
C SER A 25 0.03 4.95 -8.57
N VAL A 26 0.62 3.99 -7.87
CA VAL A 26 1.32 2.84 -8.46
C VAL A 26 0.88 1.60 -7.70
N THR A 27 0.31 0.63 -8.41
CA THR A 27 0.04 -0.67 -7.82
C THR A 27 1.22 -1.59 -8.09
N ASP A 28 1.93 -1.96 -7.03
CA ASP A 28 2.98 -2.97 -7.13
C ASP A 28 2.31 -4.34 -7.15
N SER A 29 2.54 -5.10 -8.21
CA SER A 29 2.16 -6.51 -8.33
C SER A 29 3.36 -7.45 -8.21
N SER A 30 4.53 -6.93 -7.84
CA SER A 30 5.74 -7.71 -7.66
C SER A 30 6.67 -7.05 -6.65
N GLN A 31 7.49 -7.84 -5.98
CA GLN A 31 8.52 -7.36 -5.05
C GLN A 31 9.78 -8.21 -5.15
N VAL A 32 10.92 -7.56 -4.88
CA VAL A 32 12.21 -8.23 -4.70
C VAL A 32 12.59 -8.12 -3.24
N PHE A 33 12.84 -9.25 -2.60
CA PHE A 33 13.30 -9.33 -1.24
C PHE A 33 14.76 -9.79 -1.21
N LYS A 34 15.55 -9.14 -0.37
CA LYS A 34 16.86 -9.62 0.06
C LYS A 34 16.71 -10.29 1.41
N GLY A 35 17.45 -11.38 1.63
CA GLY A 35 17.36 -12.14 2.85
C GLY A 35 18.48 -13.16 2.98
N GLU A 36 18.30 -14.09 3.91
CA GLU A 36 19.20 -15.22 4.12
C GLU A 36 18.41 -16.52 4.35
N ILE A 37 18.99 -17.63 3.93
CA ILE A 37 18.57 -18.99 4.28
C ILE A 37 19.81 -19.73 4.81
N ALA A 38 19.74 -20.23 6.03
CA ALA A 38 20.86 -20.89 6.72
C ALA A 38 22.15 -20.04 6.74
N GLY A 39 22.01 -18.72 6.91
CA GLY A 39 23.12 -17.76 6.88
C GLY A 39 23.70 -17.48 5.49
N MET A 40 23.15 -18.06 4.42
CA MET A 40 23.55 -17.76 3.05
C MET A 40 22.64 -16.68 2.44
N PRO A 41 23.20 -15.61 1.86
CA PRO A 41 22.41 -14.56 1.20
C PRO A 41 21.57 -15.09 0.04
N VAL A 42 20.31 -14.66 -0.01
CA VAL A 42 19.36 -14.99 -1.07
C VAL A 42 18.65 -13.76 -1.61
N THR A 43 18.23 -13.86 -2.85
CA THR A 43 17.30 -12.94 -3.50
C THR A 43 16.02 -13.69 -3.85
N ILE A 44 14.88 -13.16 -3.44
CA ILE A 44 13.56 -13.72 -3.70
C ILE A 44 12.77 -12.69 -4.52
N GLN A 45 12.26 -13.10 -5.68
CA GLN A 45 11.37 -12.28 -6.51
C GLN A 45 10.00 -12.93 -6.53
N LEU A 46 8.98 -12.20 -6.09
CA LEU A 46 7.60 -12.67 -6.07
C LEU A 46 6.70 -11.75 -6.88
N TYR A 47 5.65 -12.33 -7.43
CA TYR A 47 4.62 -11.69 -8.23
C TYR A 47 3.26 -12.10 -7.68
N PHE A 48 2.35 -11.14 -7.53
CA PHE A 48 0.94 -11.41 -7.27
C PHE A 48 0.36 -12.24 -8.42
N SER A 49 -0.33 -13.33 -8.09
CA SER A 49 -0.85 -14.30 -9.06
C SER A 49 -2.36 -14.52 -8.95
N GLY A 50 -3.05 -13.67 -8.20
CA GLY A 50 -4.50 -13.73 -8.01
C GLY A 50 -4.89 -13.86 -6.55
N ILE A 51 -6.13 -13.48 -6.26
CA ILE A 51 -6.72 -13.57 -4.93
C ILE A 51 -7.00 -15.06 -4.66
N ALA A 52 -6.69 -15.53 -3.45
CA ALA A 52 -6.92 -16.92 -3.07
C ALA A 52 -8.41 -17.22 -2.84
N ASP A 53 -9.16 -16.20 -2.43
CA ASP A 53 -10.61 -16.24 -2.28
C ASP A 53 -11.18 -14.80 -2.35
N CYS A 54 -11.73 -14.27 -1.26
CA CYS A 54 -12.38 -12.96 -1.23
C CYS A 54 -11.61 -11.89 -0.44
N SER A 55 -10.46 -12.21 0.15
CA SER A 55 -9.63 -11.23 0.86
C SER A 55 -8.45 -10.76 0.02
N LEU A 56 -8.31 -9.45 -0.18
CA LEU A 56 -7.13 -8.84 -0.80
C LEU A 56 -5.85 -8.98 0.05
N TYR A 57 -5.97 -9.46 1.30
CA TYR A 57 -4.84 -9.87 2.14
C TYR A 57 -4.55 -11.38 2.09
N GLN A 58 -5.28 -12.12 1.25
CA GLN A 58 -5.08 -13.55 1.00
C GLN A 58 -4.95 -13.78 -0.50
N TYR A 59 -3.72 -14.00 -0.96
CA TYR A 59 -3.46 -14.11 -2.39
C TYR A 59 -2.33 -15.08 -2.69
N PHE A 60 -2.40 -15.65 -3.90
CA PHE A 60 -1.35 -16.46 -4.44
C PHE A 60 -0.18 -15.59 -4.91
N VAL A 61 1.02 -16.14 -4.78
CA VAL A 61 2.22 -15.56 -5.36
C VAL A 61 2.97 -16.60 -6.17
N ASP A 62 3.42 -16.21 -7.36
CA ASP A 62 4.39 -16.98 -8.12
C ASP A 62 5.76 -16.28 -8.01
N GLY A 63 6.84 -17.00 -8.28
CA GLY A 63 8.14 -16.35 -8.34
C GLY A 63 9.30 -17.32 -8.38
N TRP A 64 10.42 -16.83 -7.88
CA TRP A 64 11.64 -17.62 -7.74
C TRP A 64 12.52 -17.04 -6.63
N TYR A 65 13.45 -17.83 -6.16
CA TYR A 65 14.58 -17.34 -5.39
C TYR A 65 15.89 -17.89 -5.94
N TYR A 66 17.00 -17.27 -5.56
CA TYR A 66 18.33 -17.84 -5.75
C TYR A 66 19.23 -17.50 -4.58
N TYR A 67 20.27 -18.29 -4.38
CA TYR A 67 21.42 -17.94 -3.57
C TYR A 67 22.33 -16.99 -4.35
N ASP A 68 22.69 -15.85 -3.76
CA ASP A 68 23.36 -14.75 -4.48
C ASP A 68 24.69 -15.17 -5.12
N LYS A 69 25.38 -16.14 -4.51
CA LYS A 69 26.62 -16.75 -5.03
C LYS A 69 26.42 -17.52 -6.34
N TYR A 70 25.29 -18.21 -6.50
CA TYR A 70 25.08 -19.14 -7.61
C TYR A 70 24.12 -18.61 -8.67
N GLN A 71 23.21 -17.71 -8.30
CA GLN A 71 22.21 -17.08 -9.17
C GLN A 71 21.31 -18.05 -9.97
N LYS A 72 21.30 -19.34 -9.61
CA LYS A 72 20.39 -20.33 -10.18
C LYS A 72 19.01 -20.13 -9.60
N LYS A 73 18.06 -19.69 -10.44
CA LYS A 73 16.67 -19.50 -10.06
C LYS A 73 16.00 -20.82 -9.71
N ILE A 74 15.36 -20.84 -8.56
CA ILE A 74 14.55 -21.95 -8.05
C ILE A 74 13.11 -21.44 -7.99
N PRO A 75 12.18 -22.05 -8.72
CA PRO A 75 10.83 -21.53 -8.85
C PRO A 75 10.03 -21.71 -7.56
N LEU A 76 9.13 -20.78 -7.29
CA LEU A 76 8.29 -20.75 -6.11
C LEU A 76 6.82 -20.54 -6.48
N ILE A 77 5.95 -21.15 -5.71
CA ILE A 77 4.52 -20.83 -5.58
C ILE A 77 4.25 -20.61 -4.10
N GLY A 78 3.34 -19.70 -3.76
CA GLY A 78 3.02 -19.48 -2.37
C GLY A 78 1.68 -18.82 -2.14
N VAL A 79 1.40 -18.63 -0.86
CA VAL A 79 0.23 -17.93 -0.35
C VAL A 79 0.72 -16.88 0.64
N TYR A 80 0.28 -15.65 0.42
CA TYR A 80 0.35 -14.59 1.42
C TYR A 80 -0.97 -14.56 2.18
N ASP A 81 -0.91 -14.61 3.51
CA ASP A 81 -2.05 -14.66 4.40
C ASP A 81 -1.84 -13.71 5.59
N TYR A 82 -2.43 -12.52 5.52
CA TYR A 82 -2.37 -11.50 6.58
C TYR A 82 -0.97 -11.20 7.16
N GLY A 83 0.08 -11.31 6.34
CA GLY A 83 1.47 -11.05 6.74
C GLY A 83 2.33 -12.31 6.89
N LYS A 84 1.71 -13.49 6.93
CA LYS A 84 2.41 -14.77 6.78
C LYS A 84 2.63 -15.06 5.29
N LEU A 85 3.85 -15.41 4.92
CA LEU A 85 4.21 -15.74 3.54
C LEU A 85 4.77 -17.16 3.49
N SER A 86 3.98 -18.07 2.92
CA SER A 86 4.34 -19.49 2.76
C SER A 86 4.67 -19.75 1.30
N LEU A 87 5.89 -20.24 1.02
CA LEU A 87 6.45 -20.48 -0.30
C LEU A 87 6.86 -21.94 -0.45
N TYR A 88 6.66 -22.51 -1.63
CA TYR A 88 6.87 -23.92 -1.92
C TYR A 88 7.55 -24.09 -3.28
N ASN A 89 8.47 -25.05 -3.34
CA ASN A 89 9.03 -25.56 -4.58
C ASN A 89 8.81 -27.08 -4.65
N PHE A 90 8.11 -27.53 -5.69
CA PHE A 90 7.79 -28.93 -5.98
C PHE A 90 8.79 -29.58 -6.95
N GLY A 91 9.94 -28.95 -7.20
CA GLY A 91 10.99 -29.50 -8.06
C GLY A 91 10.53 -29.71 -9.50
N SER A 92 10.69 -30.92 -10.04
CA SER A 92 10.31 -31.24 -11.42
C SER A 92 8.80 -31.15 -11.66
N LYS A 93 7.97 -31.23 -10.61
CA LYS A 93 6.51 -31.12 -10.68
C LYS A 93 5.99 -29.71 -10.41
N GLN A 94 6.86 -28.69 -10.38
CA GLN A 94 6.48 -27.30 -10.03
C GLN A 94 5.21 -26.84 -10.74
N LYS A 95 5.19 -26.84 -12.07
CA LYS A 95 4.05 -26.31 -12.83
C LYS A 95 2.73 -27.03 -12.52
N LEU A 96 2.77 -28.36 -12.43
CA LEU A 96 1.59 -29.17 -12.16
C LEU A 96 1.07 -28.93 -10.73
N ASN A 97 1.95 -29.07 -9.73
CA ASN A 97 1.56 -28.95 -8.33
C ASN A 97 1.22 -27.51 -7.93
N SER A 98 1.82 -26.50 -8.57
CA SER A 98 1.40 -25.09 -8.41
C SER A 98 -0.06 -24.88 -8.82
N ASN A 99 -0.51 -25.49 -9.92
CA ASN A 99 -1.89 -25.40 -10.35
C ASN A 99 -2.82 -26.13 -9.38
N VAL A 100 -2.46 -27.36 -8.98
CA VAL A 100 -3.25 -28.13 -8.02
C VAL A 100 -3.38 -27.40 -6.68
N LEU A 101 -2.31 -26.76 -6.20
CA LEU A 101 -2.33 -25.96 -4.97
C LEU A 101 -3.35 -24.80 -5.07
N LYS A 102 -3.32 -24.06 -6.19
CA LYS A 102 -4.28 -22.95 -6.44
C LYS A 102 -5.72 -23.45 -6.53
N GLU A 103 -5.95 -24.55 -7.24
CA GLU A 103 -7.27 -25.15 -7.41
C GLU A 103 -7.85 -25.72 -6.10
N GLN A 104 -7.00 -26.17 -5.18
CA GLN A 104 -7.45 -26.67 -3.89
C GLN A 104 -7.82 -25.55 -2.93
N ILE A 105 -7.15 -24.41 -2.95
CA ILE A 105 -7.39 -23.28 -2.04
C ILE A 105 -8.44 -22.34 -2.66
N THR A 106 -9.69 -22.56 -2.25
CA THR A 106 -10.89 -21.89 -2.81
C THR A 106 -11.75 -21.19 -1.76
N SER A 107 -11.27 -21.08 -0.53
CA SER A 107 -12.00 -20.46 0.58
C SER A 107 -11.02 -20.05 1.70
N PRO A 108 -11.43 -19.18 2.63
CA PRO A 108 -10.56 -18.70 3.70
C PRO A 108 -10.11 -19.85 4.62
N GLN A 109 -10.99 -20.82 4.91
CA GLN A 109 -10.64 -21.98 5.74
C GLN A 109 -9.57 -22.85 5.08
N LYS A 110 -9.53 -22.89 3.74
CA LYS A 110 -8.49 -23.62 3.02
C LYS A 110 -7.18 -22.83 2.93
N VAL A 111 -7.24 -21.50 2.95
CA VAL A 111 -6.05 -20.64 3.08
C VAL A 111 -5.34 -20.95 4.41
N GLU A 112 -6.07 -21.07 5.51
CA GLU A 112 -5.50 -21.46 6.81
C GLU A 112 -4.83 -22.85 6.78
N LYS A 113 -5.31 -23.75 5.91
CA LYS A 113 -4.78 -25.10 5.69
C LYS A 113 -3.74 -25.20 4.57
N THR A 114 -3.17 -24.07 4.11
CA THR A 114 -2.19 -24.07 3.01
C THR A 114 -1.03 -25.03 3.27
N ALA A 115 -0.55 -25.14 4.51
CA ALA A 115 0.56 -26.04 4.87
C ALA A 115 0.18 -27.52 4.63
N GLU A 116 -0.96 -27.96 5.15
CA GLU A 116 -1.47 -29.34 4.97
C GLU A 116 -1.67 -29.68 3.48
N ILE A 117 -2.28 -28.76 2.74
CA ILE A 117 -2.52 -28.90 1.30
C ILE A 117 -1.20 -29.02 0.54
N ALA A 118 -0.24 -28.15 0.83
CA ALA A 118 1.06 -28.16 0.18
C ALA A 118 1.84 -29.43 0.52
N GLU A 119 1.86 -29.86 1.79
CA GLU A 119 2.52 -31.08 2.24
C GLU A 119 1.99 -32.33 1.53
N ALA A 120 0.68 -32.42 1.29
CA ALA A 120 0.07 -33.50 0.51
C ALA A 120 0.61 -33.56 -0.94
N LEU A 121 1.12 -32.45 -1.47
CA LEU A 121 1.76 -32.36 -2.79
C LEU A 121 3.27 -32.62 -2.76
N SER A 122 3.83 -32.96 -1.58
CA SER A 122 5.23 -33.34 -1.36
C SER A 122 6.22 -32.30 -1.90
N PRO A 123 6.29 -31.09 -1.30
CA PRO A 123 7.24 -30.06 -1.70
C PRO A 123 8.65 -30.56 -1.46
N LYS A 124 9.56 -30.23 -2.38
CA LYS A 124 10.99 -30.49 -2.21
C LYS A 124 11.57 -29.59 -1.11
N GLU A 125 11.10 -28.36 -1.06
CA GLU A 125 11.47 -27.38 -0.06
C GLU A 125 10.32 -26.39 0.15
N SER A 126 10.24 -25.83 1.35
CA SER A 126 9.31 -24.76 1.68
C SER A 126 9.99 -23.67 2.51
N ILE A 127 9.47 -22.46 2.41
CA ILE A 127 9.94 -21.29 3.15
C ILE A 127 8.72 -20.62 3.76
N VAL A 128 8.71 -20.47 5.08
CA VAL A 128 7.62 -19.80 5.80
C VAL A 128 8.21 -18.60 6.51
N PHE A 129 7.74 -17.41 6.13
CA PHE A 129 8.04 -16.17 6.83
C PHE A 129 6.82 -15.77 7.64
N ASP A 130 7.02 -15.59 8.94
CA ASP A 130 5.98 -15.12 9.85
C ASP A 130 6.45 -13.83 10.53
N LYS A 131 5.52 -12.90 10.72
CA LYS A 131 5.84 -11.59 11.28
C LYS A 131 5.71 -11.65 12.79
N ASP A 132 6.70 -12.25 13.44
CA ASP A 132 6.72 -12.43 14.89
C ASP A 132 6.75 -11.09 15.65
N ASN A 133 7.40 -10.06 15.09
CA ASN A 133 7.50 -8.73 15.71
C ASN A 133 7.37 -7.59 14.67
N PRO A 134 6.29 -6.78 14.71
CA PRO A 134 6.08 -5.71 13.74
C PRO A 134 7.02 -4.51 13.86
N LYS A 135 7.82 -4.42 14.94
CA LYS A 135 8.75 -3.30 15.19
C LYS A 135 10.16 -3.54 14.64
N GLU A 136 10.47 -4.75 14.18
CA GLU A 136 11.79 -5.07 13.62
C GLU A 136 11.81 -4.85 12.11
N ASN A 137 12.95 -4.39 11.60
CA ASN A 137 13.20 -4.20 10.16
C ASN A 137 13.56 -5.51 9.44
N THR A 138 13.29 -6.64 10.08
CA THR A 138 13.56 -7.98 9.60
C THR A 138 12.36 -8.88 9.87
N ILE A 139 12.04 -9.77 8.94
CA ILE A 139 11.01 -10.79 9.11
C ILE A 139 11.72 -12.14 9.19
N SER A 140 11.55 -12.83 10.31
CA SER A 140 12.09 -14.16 10.54
C SER A 140 11.27 -15.23 9.83
N GLY A 141 11.88 -16.38 9.61
CA GLY A 141 11.23 -17.50 8.98
C GLY A 141 11.96 -18.81 9.18
N SER A 142 11.35 -19.86 8.65
CA SER A 142 11.89 -21.21 8.62
C SER A 142 11.98 -21.71 7.19
N PHE A 143 13.11 -22.31 6.86
CA PHE A 143 13.36 -23.04 5.63
C PHE A 143 13.32 -24.54 5.93
N TYR A 144 12.48 -25.26 5.20
CA TYR A 144 12.31 -26.70 5.33
C TYR A 144 12.84 -27.36 4.07
N LEU A 145 13.83 -28.24 4.25
CA LEU A 145 14.38 -29.07 3.20
C LEU A 145 14.41 -30.51 3.72
N ASP A 146 13.57 -31.35 3.13
CA ASP A 146 13.29 -32.70 3.64
C ASP A 146 12.89 -32.65 5.14
N LYS A 147 13.67 -33.32 6.02
CA LYS A 147 13.45 -33.35 7.48
C LYS A 147 14.24 -32.31 8.25
N LYS A 148 14.96 -31.41 7.56
CA LYS A 148 15.82 -30.40 8.20
C LYS A 148 15.12 -29.05 8.18
N VAL A 149 15.15 -28.39 9.33
CA VAL A 149 14.69 -27.01 9.49
C VAL A 149 15.91 -26.12 9.65
N GLN A 150 15.95 -25.04 8.89
CA GLN A 150 17.01 -24.03 8.95
C GLN A 150 16.39 -22.64 9.11
N PRO A 151 17.07 -21.69 9.77
CA PRO A 151 16.57 -20.34 9.89
C PRO A 151 16.56 -19.65 8.53
N SER A 152 15.54 -18.85 8.26
CA SER A 152 15.50 -17.89 7.16
C SER A 152 15.10 -16.51 7.67
N LYS A 153 15.44 -15.46 6.93
CA LYS A 153 14.99 -14.09 7.24
C LYS A 153 14.94 -13.24 5.99
N LEU A 154 14.03 -12.26 5.98
CA LEU A 154 13.99 -11.18 5.01
C LEU A 154 14.52 -9.89 5.65
N PHE A 155 15.32 -9.13 4.91
CA PHE A 155 15.84 -7.81 5.31
C PHE A 155 14.84 -6.70 5.02
N THR A 156 13.61 -6.88 5.49
CA THR A 156 12.52 -5.91 5.40
C THR A 156 11.54 -6.14 6.55
N GLY A 157 10.91 -5.08 7.05
CA GLY A 157 9.78 -5.16 7.97
C GLY A 157 8.42 -5.38 7.28
N ASN A 158 8.40 -5.47 5.94
CA ASN A 158 7.18 -5.63 5.15
C ASN A 158 7.41 -6.60 3.99
N ASN A 159 6.79 -7.78 4.08
CA ASN A 159 6.79 -8.84 3.07
C ASN A 159 5.57 -8.80 2.13
N MET A 160 4.69 -7.78 2.21
CA MET A 160 3.53 -7.68 1.32
C MET A 160 3.98 -7.53 -0.13
N ILE A 161 3.37 -8.26 -1.07
CA ILE A 161 3.73 -8.25 -2.49
C ILE A 161 2.83 -7.30 -3.26
N TYR A 162 1.53 -7.42 -3.05
CA TYR A 162 0.52 -6.60 -3.72
C TYR A 162 0.26 -5.32 -2.92
N ARG A 163 0.69 -4.16 -3.42
CA ARG A 163 0.63 -2.88 -2.67
C ARG A 163 0.02 -1.77 -3.51
N TYR A 164 -0.93 -1.04 -2.92
CA TYR A 164 -1.47 0.19 -3.50
C TYR A 164 -0.64 1.38 -3.04
N ASN A 165 0.49 1.62 -3.71
CA ASN A 165 1.36 2.74 -3.38
C ASN A 165 0.82 4.05 -3.95
N ASN A 166 1.03 5.12 -3.21
CA ASN A 166 0.56 6.46 -3.54
C ASN A 166 1.73 7.40 -3.21
N TYR A 167 2.50 7.76 -4.23
CA TYR A 167 3.71 8.56 -4.08
C TYR A 167 3.39 10.04 -4.21
N LEU A 168 3.62 10.78 -3.13
CA LEU A 168 3.68 12.23 -3.15
C LEU A 168 5.04 12.67 -3.67
N ILE A 169 5.02 13.46 -4.73
CA ILE A 169 6.19 14.18 -5.22
C ILE A 169 6.03 15.61 -4.73
N LEU A 170 6.88 15.98 -3.78
CA LEU A 170 6.89 17.27 -3.12
C LEU A 170 7.98 18.15 -3.74
N PRO A 171 8.00 19.46 -3.42
CA PRO A 171 9.09 20.34 -3.85
C PRO A 171 10.48 19.77 -3.54
N ASN A 172 11.45 20.14 -4.38
CA ASN A 172 12.82 19.63 -4.35
C ASN A 172 12.93 18.12 -4.62
N ASN A 173 12.03 17.57 -5.44
CA ASN A 173 11.96 16.14 -5.80
C ASN A 173 11.84 15.19 -4.60
N LYS A 174 11.40 15.67 -3.44
CA LYS A 174 11.21 14.81 -2.29
C LYS A 174 10.04 13.88 -2.55
N ARG A 175 10.31 12.57 -2.57
CA ARG A 175 9.31 11.54 -2.81
C ARG A 175 8.97 10.83 -1.50
N ILE A 176 7.69 10.75 -1.20
CA ILE A 176 7.17 10.10 0.00
C ILE A 176 6.07 9.13 -0.43
N ASN A 177 6.11 7.88 0.05
CA ASN A 177 5.03 6.93 -0.17
C ASN A 177 4.01 7.02 0.97
N THR A 178 2.77 7.37 0.65
CA THR A 178 1.71 7.45 1.67
C THR A 178 1.32 6.10 2.25
N PHE A 179 1.62 4.99 1.57
CA PHE A 179 1.42 3.65 2.11
C PHE A 179 2.13 3.44 3.47
N ASP A 180 3.21 4.17 3.72
CA ASP A 180 4.02 4.01 4.93
C ASP A 180 3.39 4.63 6.19
N PHE A 181 2.41 5.54 6.04
CA PHE A 181 1.80 6.26 7.17
C PHE A 181 0.31 6.55 7.04
N ILE A 182 -0.32 6.34 5.88
CA ILE A 182 -1.78 6.35 5.69
C ILE A 182 -2.26 4.89 5.62
N ASN A 183 -3.58 4.68 5.63
CA ASN A 183 -4.16 3.38 5.38
C ASN A 183 -3.65 2.72 4.07
N LYS A 184 -3.64 1.39 4.07
CA LYS A 184 -3.11 0.58 2.96
C LYS A 184 -4.10 0.40 1.80
N HIS A 185 -5.29 0.99 1.91
CA HIS A 185 -6.37 0.86 0.92
C HIS A 185 -6.15 1.67 -0.35
N GLY A 186 -5.20 2.62 -0.33
CA GLY A 186 -4.97 3.50 -1.47
C GLY A 186 -6.19 4.39 -1.73
N GLY A 187 -6.54 4.56 -3.01
CA GLY A 187 -7.74 5.31 -3.40
C GLY A 187 -7.63 6.83 -3.22
N ASN A 188 -6.45 7.37 -2.91
CA ASN A 188 -6.29 8.81 -2.74
C ASN A 188 -6.23 9.54 -4.08
N LYS A 189 -6.80 10.74 -4.10
CA LYS A 189 -6.73 11.72 -5.18
C LYS A 189 -6.29 13.05 -4.58
N LEU A 190 -5.27 13.66 -5.17
CA LEU A 190 -4.83 15.00 -4.78
C LEU A 190 -5.88 16.02 -5.20
N LEU A 191 -6.41 16.78 -4.24
CA LEU A 191 -7.31 17.90 -4.52
C LEU A 191 -6.56 19.22 -4.58
N SER A 192 -5.74 19.50 -3.56
CA SER A 192 -5.00 20.74 -3.46
C SER A 192 -3.87 20.65 -2.44
N TYR A 193 -3.05 21.69 -2.38
CA TYR A 193 -2.04 21.87 -1.36
C TYR A 193 -1.92 23.36 -1.03
N ALA A 194 -1.50 23.67 0.18
CA ALA A 194 -1.27 25.03 0.64
C ALA A 194 0.05 25.10 1.41
N SER A 195 0.80 26.18 1.21
CA SER A 195 2.00 26.51 1.99
C SER A 195 1.72 27.74 2.82
N GLY A 196 2.08 27.75 4.10
CA GLY A 196 1.83 28.88 4.99
C GLY A 196 2.81 28.95 6.16
N GLU A 197 2.63 29.95 7.01
CA GLU A 197 3.55 30.22 8.13
C GLU A 197 3.62 29.07 9.14
N ASN A 198 2.55 28.29 9.29
CA ASN A 198 2.48 27.16 10.21
C ASN A 198 2.95 25.82 9.58
N GLY A 199 3.36 25.85 8.31
CA GLY A 199 3.80 24.68 7.54
C GLY A 199 2.97 24.45 6.28
N ASN A 200 3.17 23.28 5.68
CA ASN A 200 2.52 22.92 4.42
C ASN A 200 1.43 21.88 4.65
N ARG A 201 0.39 21.91 3.81
CA ARG A 201 -0.76 21.03 3.88
C ARG A 201 -1.05 20.44 2.50
N ILE A 202 -1.45 19.17 2.48
CA ILE A 202 -1.96 18.51 1.28
C ILE A 202 -3.36 17.99 1.60
N LEU A 203 -4.33 18.37 0.77
CA LEU A 203 -5.70 17.88 0.85
C LEU A 203 -5.89 16.77 -0.16
N LEU A 204 -6.28 15.60 0.34
CA LEU A 204 -6.63 14.44 -0.44
C LEU A 204 -8.13 14.17 -0.31
N TYR A 205 -8.75 13.73 -1.40
CA TYR A 205 -9.99 12.97 -1.35
C TYR A 205 -9.63 11.49 -1.43
N PHE A 206 -10.35 10.63 -0.72
CA PHE A 206 -10.15 9.19 -0.85
C PHE A 206 -11.47 8.47 -1.07
N GLU A 207 -11.35 7.34 -1.77
CA GLU A 207 -12.43 6.39 -2.00
C GLU A 207 -11.80 5.00 -2.15
N HIS A 208 -12.17 4.08 -1.26
CA HIS A 208 -11.64 2.72 -1.26
C HIS A 208 -12.61 1.72 -0.61
N SER A 209 -12.35 0.42 -0.72
CA SER A 209 -13.18 -0.60 -0.05
C SER A 209 -13.14 -0.44 1.48
N SER A 210 -14.28 -0.69 2.13
CA SER A 210 -14.43 -0.65 3.60
C SER A 210 -13.76 -1.83 4.28
N ASN A 211 -13.69 -2.95 3.59
CA ASN A 211 -13.05 -4.14 4.08
C ASN A 211 -12.28 -4.78 2.93
N PHE A 212 -11.03 -5.16 3.19
CA PHE A 212 -10.24 -5.94 2.24
C PHE A 212 -10.71 -7.38 2.16
N ASN A 213 -11.42 -7.87 3.17
CA ASN A 213 -12.18 -9.11 3.11
C ASN A 213 -13.58 -8.84 2.54
N ALA A 214 -13.78 -9.14 1.25
CA ALA A 214 -15.05 -8.93 0.56
C ALA A 214 -16.18 -9.84 1.07
N CYS A 215 -15.88 -10.97 1.72
CA CYS A 215 -16.88 -11.80 2.38
C CYS A 215 -17.23 -11.32 3.80
N GLY A 216 -16.44 -10.40 4.35
CA GLY A 216 -16.63 -9.87 5.70
C GLY A 216 -17.71 -8.79 5.76
N ARG A 217 -17.98 -8.31 6.99
CA ARG A 217 -18.81 -7.12 7.19
C ARG A 217 -18.30 -5.98 6.31
N CYS A 218 -19.22 -5.33 5.58
CA CYS A 218 -18.95 -4.23 4.65
C CYS A 218 -18.11 -4.58 3.41
N GLY A 219 -17.90 -5.87 3.12
CA GLY A 219 -17.10 -6.31 1.97
C GLY A 219 -17.69 -5.96 0.59
N ALA A 220 -19.02 -5.92 0.48
CA ALA A 220 -19.75 -5.50 -0.73
C ALA A 220 -20.33 -4.07 -0.63
N SER A 221 -19.85 -3.26 0.31
CA SER A 221 -20.31 -1.87 0.44
C SER A 221 -19.72 -0.96 -0.63
N GLU A 222 -20.34 0.21 -0.83
CA GLU A 222 -19.85 1.31 -1.69
C GLU A 222 -18.52 1.94 -1.22
N GLY A 223 -17.89 1.34 -0.20
CA GLY A 223 -16.60 1.74 0.31
C GLY A 223 -16.64 2.82 1.39
N GLU A 224 -15.46 3.32 1.67
CA GLU A 224 -15.17 4.42 2.58
C GLU A 224 -14.74 5.60 1.73
N LYS A 225 -15.38 6.74 1.95
CA LYS A 225 -15.12 7.99 1.22
C LYS A 225 -14.87 9.10 2.19
N GLY A 226 -14.01 10.04 1.82
CA GLY A 226 -13.75 11.18 2.68
C GLY A 226 -12.58 12.04 2.24
N TYR A 227 -12.10 12.81 3.20
CA TYR A 227 -10.98 13.74 3.01
C TYR A 227 -9.87 13.43 4.00
N ARG A 228 -8.63 13.64 3.57
CA ARG A 228 -7.45 13.60 4.43
C ARG A 228 -6.68 14.90 4.30
N ILE A 229 -6.20 15.42 5.43
CA ILE A 229 -5.24 16.52 5.44
C ILE A 229 -3.92 15.95 5.92
N LEU A 230 -2.89 16.05 5.09
CA LEU A 230 -1.52 15.73 5.47
C LEU A 230 -0.81 17.00 5.87
N TYR A 231 -0.18 16.99 7.04
CA TYR A 231 0.53 18.14 7.58
C TYR A 231 2.05 17.92 7.48
N PHE A 232 2.74 18.98 7.06
CA PHE A 232 4.18 18.99 6.90
C PHE A 232 4.81 20.23 7.56
N THR A 233 6.10 20.14 7.89
CA THR A 233 6.93 21.34 8.17
C THR A 233 7.05 22.20 6.92
N LYS A 234 7.61 23.42 7.07
CA LYS A 234 7.93 24.32 5.94
C LYS A 234 8.84 23.64 4.91
N ASP A 235 9.74 22.77 5.37
CA ASP A 235 10.66 21.99 4.54
C ASP A 235 10.09 20.64 4.07
N TRP A 236 8.76 20.51 4.09
CA TRP A 236 8.05 19.31 3.62
C TRP A 236 8.39 18.02 4.37
N ASN A 237 8.79 18.10 5.64
CA ASN A 237 8.90 16.92 6.51
C ASN A 237 7.53 16.55 7.05
N TYR A 238 7.14 15.28 6.88
CA TYR A 238 5.85 14.78 7.33
C TYR A 238 5.72 14.90 8.85
N LYS A 239 4.55 15.33 9.32
CA LYS A 239 4.21 15.42 10.75
C LYS A 239 3.16 14.39 11.14
N ASN A 240 1.97 14.52 10.57
CA ASN A 240 0.80 13.68 10.85
C ASN A 240 -0.26 13.88 9.76
N TYR A 241 -1.40 13.21 9.93
CA TYR A 241 -2.59 13.45 9.13
C TYR A 241 -3.86 13.42 9.97
N GLU A 242 -4.90 14.03 9.42
CA GLU A 242 -6.28 13.90 9.90
C GLU A 242 -7.14 13.29 8.79
N GLU A 243 -8.17 12.54 9.18
CA GLU A 243 -9.11 11.87 8.28
C GLU A 243 -10.55 12.25 8.64
N PHE A 244 -11.35 12.51 7.62
CA PHE A 244 -12.74 12.95 7.74
C PHE A 244 -13.63 12.11 6.83
N LEU A 245 -14.37 11.17 7.41
CA LEU A 245 -15.29 10.30 6.69
C LEU A 245 -16.55 11.06 6.25
N THR A 246 -16.95 10.82 5.00
CA THR A 246 -18.19 11.28 4.39
C THR A 246 -19.09 10.13 4.00
N GLU A 247 -18.56 8.94 3.74
CA GLU A 247 -19.33 7.71 3.64
C GLU A 247 -18.52 6.60 4.30
N SER A 248 -19.18 5.78 5.10
CA SER A 248 -18.52 4.70 5.83
C SER A 248 -19.52 3.62 6.18
N CYS A 249 -19.25 2.40 5.72
CA CYS A 249 -20.08 1.26 6.15
C CYS A 249 -19.74 0.84 7.57
N LEU A 250 -18.48 0.96 7.98
CA LEU A 250 -18.04 0.58 9.33
C LEU A 250 -18.61 1.52 10.40
N GLU A 251 -18.66 2.82 10.12
CA GLU A 251 -19.18 3.86 11.02
C GLU A 251 -20.68 4.15 10.83
N ASN A 252 -21.34 3.43 9.92
CA ASN A 252 -22.74 3.65 9.51
C ASN A 252 -23.03 5.10 9.05
N ILE A 253 -22.10 5.68 8.29
CA ILE A 253 -22.24 7.01 7.67
C ILE A 253 -22.76 6.81 6.25
N TYR A 254 -24.02 7.20 6.03
CA TYR A 254 -24.71 7.09 4.74
C TYR A 254 -25.44 8.40 4.41
N ASP A 255 -25.77 8.59 3.14
CA ASP A 255 -26.55 9.72 2.61
C ASP A 255 -25.99 11.11 2.97
N THR A 256 -24.67 11.27 2.89
CA THR A 256 -24.06 12.59 3.13
C THR A 256 -24.57 13.62 2.12
N GLN A 257 -25.10 14.72 2.65
CA GLN A 257 -25.73 15.74 1.83
C GLN A 257 -24.74 16.85 1.51
N LYS A 258 -24.51 17.10 0.22
CA LYS A 258 -23.76 18.26 -0.23
C LYS A 258 -24.62 19.52 -0.15
N ILE A 259 -24.19 20.48 0.66
CA ILE A 259 -24.83 21.79 0.76
C ILE A 259 -24.30 22.66 -0.40
N LYS A 260 -25.20 23.35 -1.09
CA LYS A 260 -24.81 24.29 -2.15
C LYS A 260 -23.99 25.44 -1.55
N SER A 261 -22.71 25.49 -1.90
CA SER A 261 -21.84 26.62 -1.61
C SER A 261 -21.91 27.64 -2.76
N LYS A 262 -21.84 28.93 -2.43
CA LYS A 262 -21.65 30.00 -3.42
C LYS A 262 -20.20 30.09 -3.90
N ASP A 263 -19.26 29.57 -3.12
CA ASP A 263 -17.83 29.53 -3.43
C ASP A 263 -17.46 28.13 -3.99
N PRO A 264 -16.95 28.02 -5.24
CA PRO A 264 -16.55 26.75 -5.83
C PRO A 264 -15.33 26.09 -5.16
N GLU A 265 -14.52 26.88 -4.44
CA GLU A 265 -13.35 26.39 -3.69
C GLU A 265 -13.74 25.77 -2.34
N THR A 266 -14.98 26.01 -1.88
CA THR A 266 -15.50 25.50 -0.62
C THR A 266 -16.62 24.47 -0.85
N VAL A 267 -16.48 23.28 -0.26
CA VAL A 267 -17.52 22.24 -0.26
C VAL A 267 -18.03 22.04 1.16
N GLN A 268 -19.34 22.17 1.36
CA GLN A 268 -19.97 21.87 2.64
C GLN A 268 -20.75 20.57 2.55
N LEU A 269 -20.57 19.70 3.55
CA LEU A 269 -21.14 18.36 3.61
C LEU A 269 -21.80 18.17 4.96
N LYS A 270 -23.08 17.78 4.97
CA LYS A 270 -23.82 17.48 6.18
C LYS A 270 -23.90 15.96 6.37
N ILE A 271 -23.33 15.50 7.48
CA ILE A 271 -23.35 14.12 7.92
C ILE A 271 -24.44 14.00 8.99
N LYS A 272 -25.38 13.08 8.77
CA LYS A 272 -26.47 12.82 9.72
C LYS A 272 -25.92 12.13 10.98
N LYS A 273 -26.69 12.23 12.07
CA LYS A 273 -26.41 11.46 13.29
C LYS A 273 -26.39 9.97 12.96
N THR A 274 -25.37 9.26 13.41
CA THR A 274 -25.29 7.80 13.37
C THR A 274 -25.70 7.22 14.73
N GLN A 275 -25.71 5.90 14.85
CA GLN A 275 -25.96 5.26 16.15
C GLN A 275 -24.89 5.60 17.19
N SER A 276 -23.64 5.82 16.75
CA SER A 276 -22.46 6.02 17.60
C SER A 276 -22.01 7.48 17.72
N ALA A 277 -22.43 8.37 16.82
CA ALA A 277 -21.95 9.76 16.79
C ALA A 277 -23.05 10.78 16.45
N PRO A 278 -23.00 12.00 17.02
CA PRO A 278 -23.88 13.09 16.62
C PRO A 278 -23.62 13.49 15.17
N GLY A 279 -24.63 14.09 14.53
CA GLY A 279 -24.47 14.69 13.21
C GLY A 279 -23.45 15.83 13.25
N TYR A 280 -22.83 16.11 12.12
CA TYR A 280 -21.85 17.17 11.97
C TYR A 280 -21.81 17.69 10.54
N THR A 281 -21.23 18.87 10.36
CA THR A 281 -20.96 19.46 9.05
C THR A 281 -19.45 19.51 8.82
N LEU A 282 -19.00 19.10 7.64
CA LEU A 282 -17.64 19.32 7.17
C LEU A 282 -17.63 20.48 6.20
N THR A 283 -16.71 21.42 6.39
CA THR A 283 -16.39 22.46 5.43
C THR A 283 -15.00 22.18 4.88
N VAL A 284 -14.94 21.80 3.61
CA VAL A 284 -13.71 21.52 2.88
C VAL A 284 -13.34 22.76 2.09
N ASP A 285 -12.24 23.40 2.46
CA ASP A 285 -11.66 24.56 1.76
C ASP A 285 -10.46 24.07 0.94
N LYS A 286 -10.66 23.99 -0.38
CA LYS A 286 -9.63 23.53 -1.31
C LYS A 286 -8.50 24.54 -1.44
N LYS A 287 -8.81 25.85 -1.40
CA LYS A 287 -7.81 26.90 -1.53
C LYS A 287 -6.78 26.84 -0.40
N ASN A 288 -7.25 26.60 0.81
CA ASN A 288 -6.40 26.52 2.00
C ASN A 288 -5.97 25.10 2.36
N ALA A 289 -6.39 24.09 1.59
CA ALA A 289 -6.15 22.67 1.84
C ALA A 289 -6.53 22.27 3.28
N SER A 290 -7.75 22.62 3.70
CA SER A 290 -8.23 22.39 5.06
C SER A 290 -9.64 21.83 5.09
N VAL A 291 -9.96 21.14 6.18
CA VAL A 291 -11.29 20.63 6.50
C VAL A 291 -11.59 21.03 7.94
N THR A 292 -12.74 21.66 8.16
CA THR A 292 -13.22 21.97 9.52
C THR A 292 -14.49 21.20 9.79
N LYS A 293 -14.57 20.60 10.98
CA LYS A 293 -15.74 19.88 11.48
C LYS A 293 -16.51 20.76 12.48
N SER A 294 -17.78 21.02 12.23
CA SER A 294 -18.69 21.69 13.15
C SER A 294 -19.86 20.79 13.54
N LYS A 295 -20.43 20.97 14.72
CA LYS A 295 -21.65 20.27 15.15
C LYS A 295 -22.88 20.83 14.44
#